data_AF-A0A520EAR1-F1
#
_entry.id   AF-A0A520EAR1-F1
#
_cell.length_a   1.000
_cell.length_b   1.000
_cell.length_c   1.000
_cell.angle_alpha   90.00
_cell.angle_beta   90.00
_cell.angle_gamma   90.00
#
_symmetry.space_group_name_H-M   'P 1'
#
loop_
_entity.id
_entity.type
_entity.pdbx_description
1 polymer ?
#
loop_
_entity_poly.entity_id
_entity_poly.type
_entity_poly.pdbx_seq_one_letter_code
_entity_poly.pdbx_strand_id
1 'polypeptide(L)' 'FLGKKLLVAPMRFQFEQQCNAYALKQFGLPVIWGSTRNWLPIVKQWVENPQRHEFHFPDETAKIIDDMVKKYARI' A
#
# COMPACT_ATOMS: atom_id res chain seq x y z
N PHE A 1 -13.63 6.85 4.60
CA PHE A 1 -12.26 7.42 4.54
C PHE A 1 -12.29 8.84 3.98
N LEU A 2 -11.29 9.68 4.30
CA LEU A 2 -11.28 11.13 4.02
C LEU A 2 -11.10 11.54 2.55
N GLY A 3 -10.96 10.59 1.61
CA GLY A 3 -10.88 10.86 0.16
C GLY A 3 -9.68 11.73 -0.28
N LYS A 4 -8.64 11.85 0.55
CA LYS A 4 -7.48 12.71 0.28
C LYS A 4 -6.51 12.04 -0.68
N LYS A 5 -5.73 12.87 -1.39
CA LYS A 5 -4.57 12.42 -2.18
C LYS A 5 -3.53 11.78 -1.25
N LEU A 6 -2.90 10.71 -1.70
CA LEU A 6 -1.93 9.93 -0.94
C LEU A 6 -0.64 9.76 -1.74
N LEU A 7 0.49 10.06 -1.10
CA LEU A 7 1.83 9.75 -1.54
C LEU A 7 2.51 8.97 -0.40
N VAL A 8 3.09 7.81 -0.71
CA VAL A 8 3.62 6.89 0.31
C VAL A 8 5.14 6.97 0.34
N ALA A 9 5.72 7.09 1.53
CA ALA A 9 7.16 7.13 1.75
C ALA A 9 7.54 6.23 2.95
N PRO A 10 7.93 4.96 2.72
CA PRO A 10 8.25 4.05 3.82
C PRO A 10 9.61 4.38 4.47
N MET A 11 9.72 4.15 5.77
CA MET A 11 10.98 4.29 6.51
C MET A 11 11.97 3.18 6.15
N ARG A 12 13.27 3.51 6.15
CA ARG A 12 14.35 2.52 6.02
C ARG A 12 14.35 1.58 7.23
N PHE A 13 14.68 0.31 7.00
CA PHE A 13 14.75 -0.73 8.03
C PHE A 13 13.44 -1.03 8.78
N GLN A 14 12.30 -0.58 8.26
CA GLN A 14 10.97 -0.90 8.78
C GLN A 14 10.26 -1.84 7.81
N PHE A 15 10.40 -3.16 8.03
CA PHE A 15 9.89 -4.17 7.11
C PHE A 15 8.36 -4.07 6.91
N GLU A 16 7.60 -3.92 8.01
CA GLU A 16 6.14 -3.81 7.97
C GLU A 16 5.68 -2.60 7.14
N GLN A 17 6.33 -1.45 7.29
CA GLN A 17 6.03 -0.27 6.47
C GLN A 17 6.36 -0.49 4.99
N GLN A 18 7.40 -1.26 4.68
CA GLN A 18 7.73 -1.60 3.30
C GLN A 18 6.69 -2.53 2.69
N CYS A 19 6.17 -3.50 3.47
CA CYS A 19 5.03 -4.34 3.07
C CYS A 19 3.79 -3.49 2.79
N ASN A 20 3.44 -2.56 3.69
CA ASN A 20 2.31 -1.65 3.50
C ASN A 20 2.50 -0.77 2.26
N ALA A 21 3.68 -0.18 2.09
CA ALA A 21 3.96 0.64 0.92
C ALA A 21 3.89 -0.16 -0.38
N TYR A 22 4.36 -1.41 -0.38
CA TYR A 22 4.23 -2.29 -1.55
C TYR A 22 2.76 -2.61 -1.84
N ALA A 23 1.94 -2.94 -0.84
CA ALA A 23 0.51 -3.16 -1.01
C ALA A 23 -0.21 -1.93 -1.57
N LEU A 24 0.08 -0.74 -1.03
CA LEU A 24 -0.46 0.53 -1.51
C LEU A 24 -0.02 0.83 -2.96
N LYS A 25 1.21 0.46 -3.33
CA LYS A 25 1.67 0.52 -4.73
C LYS A 25 0.83 -0.37 -5.65
N GLN A 26 0.44 -1.57 -5.21
CA GLN A 26 -0.46 -2.45 -5.98
C GLN A 26 -1.86 -1.84 -6.15
N PHE A 27 -2.32 -1.01 -5.21
CA PHE A 27 -3.54 -0.22 -5.34
C PHE A 27 -3.39 1.04 -6.22
N GLY A 28 -2.26 1.19 -6.92
CA GLY A 28 -2.01 2.30 -7.84
C GLY A 28 -1.56 3.60 -7.16
N LEU A 29 -1.20 3.55 -5.88
CA LEU A 29 -0.67 4.72 -5.18
C LEU A 29 0.80 4.99 -5.53
N PRO A 30 1.20 6.26 -5.69
CA PRO A 30 2.60 6.59 -5.88
C PRO A 30 3.38 6.34 -4.59
N VAL A 31 4.55 5.69 -4.73
CA VAL A 31 5.47 5.39 -3.63
C VAL A 31 6.86 5.93 -3.96
N ILE A 32 7.44 6.70 -3.04
CA ILE A 32 8.83 7.18 -3.11
C ILE A 32 9.71 6.36 -2.17
N TRP A 33 10.71 5.68 -2.73
CA TRP A 33 11.63 4.86 -1.95
C TRP A 33 12.90 5.65 -1.66
N GLY A 34 13.39 5.57 -0.43
CA GLY A 34 14.65 6.19 -0.02
C GLY A 34 15.88 5.72 -0.80
N SER A 35 15.79 4.63 -1.57
CA SER A 35 16.82 4.11 -2.48
C SER A 35 16.76 4.70 -3.90
N THR A 36 15.62 5.27 -4.30
CA THR A 36 15.45 5.89 -5.62
C THR A 36 16.04 7.29 -5.61
N ARG A 37 16.80 7.65 -6.64
CA ARG A 37 17.50 8.95 -6.70
C ARG A 37 16.70 10.10 -7.32
N ASN A 38 15.63 9.80 -8.06
CA ASN A 38 14.85 10.82 -8.77
C ASN A 38 13.35 10.74 -8.44
N TRP A 39 12.91 11.48 -7.42
CA TRP A 39 11.51 11.54 -7.01
C TRP A 39 10.72 12.69 -7.65
N LEU A 40 11.40 13.70 -8.19
CA LEU A 40 10.80 14.92 -8.71
C LEU A 40 9.66 14.66 -9.71
N PRO A 41 9.81 13.74 -10.70
CA PRO A 41 8.73 13.42 -11.63
C PRO A 41 7.49 12.85 -10.93
N ILE A 42 7.68 11.97 -9.95
CA ILE A 42 6.60 11.33 -9.19
C ILE A 42 5.85 12.37 -8.37
N VAL A 43 6.56 13.23 -7.67
CA VAL A 43 5.97 14.29 -6.85
C VAL A 43 5.25 15.30 -7.73
N LYS A 44 5.85 15.71 -8.85
CA LYS A 44 5.23 16.64 -9.81
C LYS A 44 3.92 16.07 -10.36
N GLN A 45 3.95 14.83 -10.85
CA GLN A 45 2.77 14.12 -11.32
C GLN A 45 1.71 13.99 -10.22
N TRP A 46 2.13 13.65 -9.00
CA TRP A 46 1.24 13.55 -7.86
C TRP A 46 0.59 14.88 -7.51
N VAL A 47 1.30 16.02 -7.57
CA VAL A 47 0.74 17.34 -7.30
C VAL A 47 -0.25 17.77 -8.39
N GLU A 48 0.15 17.65 -9.67
CA GLU A 48 -0.59 18.15 -10.83
C GLU A 48 -1.89 17.38 -11.08
N ASN A 49 -1.91 16.08 -10.80
CA ASN A 49 -3.05 15.24 -11.13
C ASN A 49 -3.98 15.06 -9.91
N PRO A 50 -5.31 15.15 -10.09
CA PRO A 50 -6.24 14.74 -9.04
C PRO A 50 -6.09 13.25 -8.79
N GLN A 51 -6.32 12.84 -7.55
CA GLN A 51 -6.19 11.46 -7.14
C GLN A 51 -7.38 11.14 -6.23
N ARG A 52 -8.13 10.09 -6.57
CA ARG A 52 -9.23 9.56 -5.77
C ARG A 52 -9.01 8.06 -5.62
N HIS A 53 -9.13 7.58 -4.39
CA HIS A 53 -9.11 6.16 -4.09
C HIS A 53 -10.27 5.85 -3.17
N GLU A 54 -11.00 4.81 -3.52
CA GLU A 54 -12.00 4.19 -2.67
C GLU A 54 -11.47 2.82 -2.32
N PHE A 55 -11.14 2.63 -1.04
CA PHE A 55 -10.73 1.32 -0.55
C PHE A 55 -11.94 0.62 0.05
N HIS A 56 -12.23 -0.56 -0.47
CA HIS A 56 -13.23 -1.45 0.09
C HIS A 56 -12.50 -2.51 0.92
N PHE A 57 -12.53 -2.34 2.24
CA PHE A 57 -11.98 -3.30 3.21
C PHE A 57 -13.16 -3.95 3.96
N PRO A 58 -13.84 -4.95 3.35
CA PRO A 58 -14.92 -5.67 4.02
C PRO A 58 -14.37 -6.46 5.20
N ASP A 59 -15.24 -6.82 6.15
CA ASP A 59 -14.84 -7.75 7.21
C ASP A 59 -14.68 -9.15 6.61
N GLU A 60 -13.43 -9.54 6.40
CA GLU A 60 -13.04 -10.87 5.92
C GLU A 60 -12.25 -11.65 6.98
N THR A 61 -12.26 -11.19 8.23
CA THR A 61 -11.40 -11.73 9.29
C THR A 61 -11.57 -13.23 9.47
N ALA A 62 -12.83 -13.69 9.61
CA ALA A 62 -13.14 -15.11 9.80
C ALA A 62 -12.72 -15.97 8.59
N LYS A 63 -12.94 -15.46 7.37
CA LYS A 63 -12.58 -16.14 6.13
C LYS A 63 -11.07 -16.28 5.99
N ILE A 64 -10.32 -15.20 6.23
CA ILE A 64 -8.85 -15.20 6.15
C ILE A 64 -8.27 -16.23 7.13
N ILE A 65 -8.80 -16.32 8.34
CA ILE A 65 -8.36 -17.31 9.34
C ILE A 65 -8.61 -18.74 8.84
N ASP A 66 -9.84 -19.03 8.38
CA ASP A 66 -10.22 -20.34 7.87
C ASP A 66 -9.36 -20.76 6.66
N ASP A 67 -9.15 -19.86 5.70
CA ASP A 67 -8.31 -20.08 4.53
C ASP A 67 -6.85 -20.39 4.90
N MET A 68 -6.28 -19.64 5.85
CA MET A 68 -4.91 -19.82 6.32
C MET A 68 -4.72 -21.16 7.03
N VAL A 69 -5.67 -21.55 7.89
CA VAL A 69 -5.64 -22.84 8.59
C VAL A 69 -5.75 -23.99 7.59
N LYS A 70 -6.74 -23.97 6.70
CA LYS A 70 -6.92 -25.01 5.67
C LYS A 70 -5.69 -25.18 4.78
N LYS A 71 -5.02 -24.08 4.45
CA LYS A 71 -3.88 -24.09 3.52
C LYS A 71 -2.57 -24.55 4.16
N TYR A 72 -2.33 -24.22 5.43
CA TYR A 72 -1.02 -24.37 6.05
C TYR A 72 -0.98 -25.27 7.28
N ALA A 73 -2.12 -25.60 7.89
CA ALA A 73 -2.15 -26.61 8.94
C ALA A 73 -1.77 -27.96 8.32
N ARG A 74 -0.57 -28.44 8.65
CA ARG A 74 -0.19 -29.83 8.37
C ARG A 74 -1.04 -30.71 9.27
N ILE A 75 -1.94 -31.47 8.67
CA ILE A 75 -2.53 -32.66 9.30
C ILE A 75 -1.49 -33.78 9.21
#